data_AF-A0A2T4Z9Y3-F1
#
_entry.id   AF-A0A2T4Z9Y3-F1
#
_cell.length_a   1.000
_cell.length_b   1.000
_cell.length_c   1.000
_cell.angle_alpha   90.00
_cell.angle_beta   90.00
_cell.angle_gamma   90.00
#
_symmetry.space_group_name_H-M   'P 1'
#
loop_
_entity.id
_entity.type
_entity.pdbx_description
1 polymer ?
#
loop_
_entity_poly.entity_id
_entity_poly.type
_entity_poly.pdbx_seq_one_letter_code
_entity_poly.pdbx_strand_id
1 'polypeptide(L)'
;MLGEMVFVLTAIILLKEWVFPWLIWQWFPIGDDAARMLEWMVMMVAVVTCYAYAGFGSISAHVYGQSTSNSMVMWGLLHLPVLVSLTPLNVPLLNEVTHTWYGLIGDGLRLFIPKLPPESGIIPLIALLFFWAGRAIKVSEGNVEKQQQRQGRAAS
;
A
#
# COMPACT_ATOMS: atom_id res chain seq x y z
N MET A 1 -12.02 1.69 -10.09
CA MET A 1 -10.74 2.26 -9.61
C MET A 1 -10.74 2.70 -8.15
N LEU A 2 -11.31 3.85 -7.74
CA LEU A 2 -11.19 4.31 -6.33
C LEU A 2 -11.68 3.26 -5.32
N GLY A 3 -12.82 2.61 -5.63
CA GLY A 3 -13.32 1.50 -4.80
C GLY A 3 -12.37 0.31 -4.69
N GLU A 4 -11.60 -0.01 -5.74
CA GLU A 4 -10.60 -1.08 -5.70
C GLU A 4 -9.39 -0.67 -4.85
N MET A 5 -8.94 0.58 -4.97
CA MET A 5 -7.86 1.10 -4.12
C MET A 5 -8.25 1.03 -2.64
N VAL A 6 -9.45 1.50 -2.31
CA VAL A 6 -9.99 1.46 -0.95
C VAL A 6 -10.11 0.03 -0.47
N PHE A 7 -10.64 -0.87 -1.30
CA PHE A 7 -10.76 -2.29 -0.97
C PHE A 7 -9.40 -2.92 -0.66
N VAL A 8 -8.41 -2.73 -1.53
CA VAL A 8 -7.06 -3.30 -1.36
C VAL A 8 -6.39 -2.75 -0.11
N LEU A 9 -6.43 -1.43 0.13
CA LEU A 9 -5.85 -0.85 1.34
C LEU A 9 -6.57 -1.33 2.61
N THR A 10 -7.90 -1.40 2.59
CA THR A 10 -8.69 -1.94 3.71
C THR A 10 -8.33 -3.40 3.98
N ALA A 11 -8.14 -4.20 2.94
CA ALA A 11 -7.70 -5.58 3.10
C ALA A 11 -6.30 -5.67 3.73
N ILE A 12 -5.35 -4.83 3.32
CA ILE A 12 -4.01 -4.75 3.94
C ILE A 12 -4.12 -4.33 5.41
N ILE A 13 -4.97 -3.34 5.74
CA ILE A 13 -5.22 -2.91 7.11
C ILE A 13 -5.75 -4.07 7.96
N LEU A 14 -6.77 -4.79 7.48
CA LEU A 14 -7.32 -5.94 8.20
C LEU A 14 -6.28 -7.03 8.41
N LEU A 15 -5.43 -7.28 7.41
CA LEU A 15 -4.34 -8.24 7.54
C LEU A 15 -3.33 -7.80 8.61
N LYS A 16 -2.90 -6.54 8.58
CA LYS A 16 -1.92 -5.95 9.51
C LYS A 16 -2.42 -5.91 10.94
N GLU A 17 -3.65 -5.41 11.16
CA GLU A 17 -4.15 -5.11 12.50
C GLU A 17 -4.83 -6.31 13.17
N TRP A 18 -5.36 -7.26 12.39
CA TRP A 18 -6.13 -8.38 12.93
C TRP A 18 -5.52 -9.74 12.60
N VAL A 19 -5.38 -10.05 11.30
CA VAL A 19 -5.06 -11.42 10.88
C VAL A 19 -3.65 -11.82 11.31
N PHE A 20 -2.64 -11.00 11.02
CA PHE A 20 -1.27 -11.34 11.39
C PHE A 20 -1.02 -11.34 12.90
N PRO A 21 -1.48 -10.34 13.69
CA PRO A 21 -1.33 -10.38 15.14
C PRO A 21 -1.98 -11.62 15.76
N TRP A 22 -3.18 -12.00 15.28
CA TRP A 22 -3.86 -13.21 15.74
C TRP A 22 -3.06 -14.49 15.43
N LEU A 23 -2.52 -14.60 14.20
CA LEU A 23 -1.68 -15.75 13.81
C LEU A 23 -0.38 -15.82 14.62
N ILE A 24 0.28 -14.67 14.83
CA ILE A 24 1.52 -14.59 15.61
C ILE A 24 1.24 -15.02 17.04
N TRP A 25 0.17 -14.52 17.66
CA TRP A 25 -0.22 -14.89 19.01
C TRP A 25 -0.50 -16.39 19.17
N GLN A 26 -1.14 -17.02 18.18
CA GLN A 26 -1.47 -18.45 18.22
C GLN A 26 -0.24 -19.35 18.08
N TRP A 27 0.77 -18.95 17.29
CA TRP A 27 1.92 -19.80 16.96
C TRP A 27 3.21 -19.47 17.72
N PHE A 28 3.36 -18.24 18.22
CA PHE A 28 4.54 -17.78 18.95
C PHE A 28 4.14 -17.30 20.35
N PRO A 29 3.88 -18.22 21.30
CA PRO A 29 3.50 -17.85 22.66
C PRO A 29 4.67 -17.30 23.49
N ILE A 30 5.91 -17.40 23.00
CA ILE A 30 7.11 -16.91 23.66
C ILE A 30 7.37 -15.47 23.20
N GLY A 31 7.55 -14.55 24.15
CA GLY A 31 7.55 -13.11 23.91
C GLY A 31 8.60 -12.60 22.91
N ASP A 32 9.83 -13.13 22.96
CA ASP A 32 10.92 -12.66 22.10
C ASP A 32 10.72 -13.01 20.63
N ASP A 33 10.23 -14.23 20.34
CA ASP A 33 9.93 -14.66 18.98
C ASP A 33 8.71 -13.91 18.42
N ALA A 34 7.68 -13.67 19.24
CA ALA A 34 6.50 -12.90 18.85
C ALA A 34 6.87 -11.44 18.49
N ALA A 35 7.72 -10.80 19.29
CA ALA A 35 8.20 -9.44 19.03
C ALA A 35 8.96 -9.35 17.70
N ARG A 36 9.87 -10.30 17.46
CA ARG A 36 10.59 -10.39 16.18
C ARG A 36 9.62 -10.59 15.02
N MET A 37 8.65 -11.49 15.14
CA MET A 37 7.65 -11.71 14.08
C MET A 37 6.80 -10.47 13.79
N LEU A 38 6.46 -9.68 14.81
CA LEU A 38 5.75 -8.41 14.63
C LEU A 38 6.59 -7.39 13.85
N GLU A 39 7.89 -7.26 14.15
CA GLU A 39 8.79 -6.39 13.38
C GLU A 39 8.86 -6.79 11.90
N TRP A 40 9.04 -8.09 11.63
CA TRP A 40 9.05 -8.63 10.26
C TRP A 40 7.73 -8.39 9.54
N MET A 41 6.61 -8.59 10.23
CA MET A 41 5.27 -8.35 9.70
C MET A 41 5.10 -6.88 9.31
N VAL A 42 5.48 -5.94 10.18
CA VAL A 42 5.40 -4.50 9.91
C VAL A 42 6.26 -4.10 8.70
N MET A 43 7.48 -4.64 8.59
CA MET A 43 8.33 -4.41 7.39
C MET A 43 7.69 -4.95 6.11
N MET A 44 7.14 -6.17 6.16
CA MET A 44 6.47 -6.79 5.00
C MET A 44 5.25 -5.99 4.57
N VAL A 45 4.42 -5.55 5.51
CA VAL A 45 3.25 -4.71 5.21
C VAL A 45 3.66 -3.39 4.57
N ALA A 46 4.72 -2.73 5.06
CA ALA A 46 5.22 -1.50 4.44
C ALA A 46 5.67 -1.72 2.99
N VAL A 47 6.42 -2.79 2.72
CA VAL A 47 6.87 -3.15 1.37
C VAL A 47 5.68 -3.48 0.45
N VAL A 48 4.75 -4.32 0.90
CA VAL A 48 3.55 -4.69 0.13
C VAL A 48 2.70 -3.46 -0.17
N THR A 49 2.55 -2.54 0.79
CA THR A 49 1.81 -1.29 0.59
C THR A 49 2.47 -0.41 -0.48
N CYS A 50 3.80 -0.29 -0.48
CA CYS A 50 4.53 0.42 -1.53
C CYS A 50 4.29 -0.19 -2.91
N TYR A 51 4.30 -1.53 -3.03
CA TYR A 51 3.94 -2.21 -4.27
C TYR A 51 2.48 -2.00 -4.67
N ALA A 52 1.55 -1.98 -3.71
CA ALA A 52 0.15 -1.69 -3.97
C ALA A 52 -0.01 -0.29 -4.57
N TYR A 53 0.66 0.73 -4.02
CA TYR A 53 0.65 2.08 -4.60
C TYR A 53 1.24 2.12 -6.02
N ALA A 54 2.34 1.43 -6.28
CA ALA A 54 2.87 1.31 -7.64
C ALA A 54 1.88 0.58 -8.58
N GLY A 55 1.23 -0.48 -8.10
CA GLY A 55 0.17 -1.17 -8.82
C GLY A 55 -1.00 -0.25 -9.16
N PHE A 56 -1.48 0.54 -8.20
CA PHE A 56 -2.52 1.54 -8.43
C PHE A 56 -2.13 2.57 -9.48
N GLY A 57 -0.88 3.04 -9.45
CA GLY A 57 -0.31 3.90 -10.48
C GLY A 57 -0.39 3.25 -11.86
N SER A 58 0.13 2.03 -11.99
CA SER A 58 0.14 1.29 -13.25
C SER A 58 -1.28 1.05 -13.79
N ILE A 59 -2.18 0.56 -12.93
CA ILE A 59 -3.58 0.31 -13.25
C ILE A 59 -4.29 1.61 -13.68
N SER A 60 -3.98 2.74 -13.02
CA SER A 60 -4.59 4.04 -13.37
C SER A 60 -4.26 4.46 -14.79
N ALA A 61 -3.01 4.28 -15.21
CA ALA A 61 -2.52 4.73 -16.49
C ALA A 61 -2.86 3.74 -17.62
N HIS A 62 -2.78 2.44 -17.36
CA HIS A 62 -2.79 1.41 -18.41
C HIS A 62 -4.07 0.59 -18.50
N VAL A 63 -4.81 0.41 -17.39
CA VAL A 63 -6.09 -0.32 -17.40
C VAL A 63 -7.25 0.66 -17.52
N TYR A 64 -7.26 1.70 -16.68
CA TYR A 64 -8.33 2.70 -16.68
C TYR A 64 -8.08 3.90 -17.60
N GLY A 65 -6.88 4.00 -18.20
CA GLY A 65 -6.55 5.05 -19.16
C GLY A 65 -6.66 6.48 -18.61
N GLN A 66 -6.51 6.67 -17.30
CA GLN A 66 -6.77 7.95 -16.67
C GLN A 66 -5.66 8.97 -16.96
N SER A 67 -6.06 10.21 -17.22
CA SER A 67 -5.15 11.35 -17.29
C SER A 67 -4.48 11.58 -15.93
N THR A 68 -3.28 12.16 -15.95
CA THR A 68 -2.52 12.44 -14.72
C THR A 68 -3.31 13.30 -13.74
N SER A 69 -4.06 14.29 -14.24
CA SER A 69 -4.92 15.14 -13.39
C SER A 69 -5.99 14.32 -12.66
N ASN A 70 -6.69 13.42 -13.37
CA ASN A 70 -7.76 12.63 -12.76
C ASN A 70 -7.21 11.66 -11.71
N SER A 71 -6.04 11.08 -11.99
CA SER A 71 -5.37 10.19 -11.04
C SER A 71 -4.83 10.91 -9.81
N MET A 72 -4.41 12.17 -9.92
CA MET A 72 -4.07 12.99 -8.76
C MET A 72 -5.29 13.33 -7.91
N VAL A 73 -6.44 13.59 -8.52
CA VAL A 73 -7.71 13.75 -7.79
C VAL A 73 -8.06 12.46 -7.04
N MET A 74 -7.96 11.30 -7.69
CA MET A 74 -8.20 10.01 -7.02
C MET A 74 -7.21 9.76 -5.88
N TRP A 75 -5.93 10.07 -6.07
CA TRP A 75 -4.92 9.97 -5.03
C TRP A 75 -5.25 10.89 -3.85
N GLY A 76 -5.69 12.12 -4.11
CA GLY A 76 -6.12 13.08 -3.09
C GLY A 76 -7.35 12.60 -2.33
N LEU A 77 -8.35 12.06 -3.03
CA LEU A 77 -9.55 11.47 -2.40
C LEU A 77 -9.21 10.26 -1.53
N LEU A 78 -8.29 9.41 -1.98
CA LEU A 78 -7.84 8.25 -1.23
C LEU A 78 -7.14 8.64 0.08
N HIS A 79 -6.39 9.74 0.08
CA HIS A 79 -5.70 10.27 1.26
C HIS A 79 -6.50 11.37 1.97
N LEU A 80 -7.78 11.56 1.65
CA LEU A 80 -8.59 12.60 2.26
C LEU A 80 -8.68 12.47 3.79
N PRO A 81 -8.86 11.26 4.39
CA PRO A 81 -8.82 11.12 5.85
C PRO A 81 -7.52 11.68 6.46
N VAL A 82 -6.41 11.44 5.77
CA VAL A 82 -5.07 11.91 6.15
C VAL A 82 -4.92 13.43 5.96
N LEU A 83 -5.42 13.98 4.86
CA LEU A 83 -5.35 15.41 4.58
C LEU A 83 -6.23 16.20 5.55
N VAL A 84 -7.36 15.64 5.97
CA VAL A 84 -8.26 16.23 6.97
C VAL A 84 -7.62 16.24 8.35
N SER A 85 -6.82 15.24 8.72
CA SER A 85 -6.13 15.23 10.02
C SER A 85 -5.08 16.34 10.17
N LEU A 86 -4.60 16.91 9.05
CA LEU A 86 -3.71 18.08 9.05
C LEU A 86 -4.45 19.40 9.35
N THR A 87 -5.78 19.37 9.38
CA THR A 87 -6.60 20.52 9.77
C THR A 87 -6.82 20.53 11.29
N PRO A 88 -7.10 21.68 11.91
CA PRO A 88 -7.34 21.78 13.36
C PRO A 88 -8.65 21.09 13.82
N LEU A 89 -9.35 20.39 12.93
CA LEU A 89 -10.60 19.72 13.22
C LEU A 89 -10.33 18.38 13.93
N ASN A 90 -10.29 18.41 15.26
CA ASN A 90 -10.00 17.23 16.08
C ASN A 90 -11.24 16.32 16.20
N VAL A 91 -11.36 15.34 15.30
CA VAL A 91 -12.42 14.32 15.34
C VAL A 91 -11.79 12.96 15.71
N PRO A 92 -12.12 12.36 16.86
CA PRO A 92 -11.44 11.17 17.37
C PRO A 92 -11.41 9.99 16.39
N LEU A 93 -12.54 9.73 15.71
CA LEU A 93 -12.64 8.65 14.73
C LEU A 93 -11.71 8.86 13.53
N LEU A 94 -11.55 10.11 13.08
CA LEU A 94 -10.65 10.43 11.97
C LEU A 94 -9.19 10.26 12.38
N ASN A 95 -8.84 10.52 13.64
CA ASN A 95 -7.48 10.32 14.14
C ASN A 95 -7.08 8.83 14.13
N GLU A 96 -7.98 7.93 14.56
CA GLU A 96 -7.73 6.48 14.54
C GLU A 96 -7.58 5.95 13.10
N VAL A 97 -8.48 6.36 12.21
CA VAL A 97 -8.39 6.02 10.79
C VAL A 97 -7.08 6.51 10.20
N THR A 98 -6.70 7.75 10.53
CA THR A 98 -5.48 8.36 10.02
C THR A 98 -4.23 7.66 10.56
N HIS A 99 -4.19 7.34 11.86
CA HIS A 99 -3.10 6.60 12.47
C HIS A 99 -2.92 5.22 11.81
N THR A 100 -4.02 4.51 11.60
CA THR A 100 -4.03 3.20 10.92
C THR A 100 -3.53 3.32 9.47
N TRP A 101 -4.00 4.35 8.76
CA TRP A 101 -3.62 4.61 7.37
C TRP A 101 -2.14 4.98 7.22
N TYR A 102 -1.63 5.86 8.09
CA TYR A 102 -0.21 6.20 8.16
C TYR A 102 0.65 5.00 8.54
N GLY A 103 0.17 4.17 9.47
CA GLY A 103 0.87 2.99 9.95
C GLY A 103 1.16 1.95 8.89
N LEU A 104 0.47 1.97 7.75
CA LEU A 104 0.73 1.04 6.65
C LEU A 104 2.17 1.11 6.11
N ILE A 105 2.73 2.32 5.99
CA ILE A 105 4.13 2.53 5.58
C ILE A 105 4.95 3.07 6.76
N GLY A 106 4.34 3.95 7.56
CA GLY A 106 5.00 4.67 8.65
C GLY A 106 5.55 3.76 9.74
N ASP A 107 4.86 2.66 10.08
CA ASP A 107 5.34 1.75 11.12
C ASP A 107 6.61 1.02 10.67
N GLY A 108 6.72 0.66 9.39
CA GLY A 108 7.96 0.11 8.83
C GLY A 108 9.11 1.10 8.84
N LEU A 109 8.86 2.37 8.53
CA LEU A 109 9.88 3.42 8.58
C LEU A 109 10.33 3.74 10.01
N ARG A 110 9.42 3.67 10.98
CA ARG A 110 9.73 3.92 12.40
C ARG A 110 10.70 2.90 12.99
N LEU A 111 10.76 1.68 12.44
CA LEU A 111 11.77 0.69 12.82
C LEU A 111 13.20 1.19 12.55
N PHE A 112 13.39 2.03 11.52
CA PHE A 112 14.69 2.60 11.16
C PHE A 112 14.87 4.04 11.68
N ILE A 113 13.77 4.79 11.80
CA ILE A 113 13.75 6.18 12.25
C ILE A 113 12.73 6.34 13.39
N PRO A 114 13.08 5.98 14.64
CA PRO A 114 12.12 5.96 15.76
C PRO A 114 11.51 7.32 16.09
N LYS A 115 12.16 8.42 15.69
CA LYS A 115 11.71 9.81 15.94
C LYS A 115 10.74 10.33 14.88
N LEU A 116 10.32 9.51 13.91
CA LEU A 116 9.40 9.94 12.87
C LEU A 116 7.99 10.16 13.45
N PRO A 117 7.45 11.39 13.40
CA PRO A 117 6.12 11.65 13.94
C PRO A 117 5.04 10.89 13.14
N PRO A 118 3.96 10.42 13.81
CA PRO A 118 2.84 9.71 13.16
C PRO A 118 2.24 10.47 11.99
N GLU A 119 2.14 11.79 12.13
CA GLU A 119 1.50 12.70 11.18
C GLU A 119 2.53 13.30 10.21
N SER A 120 3.67 12.63 10.02
CA SER A 120 4.68 13.12 9.10
C SER A 120 4.14 13.14 7.67
N GLY A 121 4.14 14.32 7.05
CA GLY A 121 3.81 14.48 5.63
C GLY A 121 4.74 13.71 4.67
N ILE A 122 5.80 13.08 5.18
CA ILE A 122 6.69 12.21 4.41
C ILE A 122 5.97 10.96 3.89
N ILE A 123 5.05 10.38 4.65
CA ILE A 123 4.36 9.13 4.26
C ILE A 123 3.51 9.31 2.99
N PRO A 124 2.63 10.32 2.89
CA PRO A 124 1.92 10.57 1.63
C PRO A 124 2.87 10.90 0.49
N LEU A 125 4.01 11.56 0.73
CA LEU A 125 5.00 11.79 -0.33
C LEU A 125 5.63 10.50 -0.84
N ILE A 126 5.94 9.55 0.04
CA ILE A 126 6.44 8.22 -0.34
C ILE A 126 5.36 7.47 -1.13
N ALA A 127 4.11 7.45 -0.66
CA ALA A 127 3.01 6.82 -1.38
C ALA A 127 2.80 7.45 -2.76
N LEU A 128 2.91 8.77 -2.87
CA LEU A 128 2.82 9.50 -4.14
C LEU A 128 3.97 9.13 -5.09
N LEU A 129 5.20 9.02 -4.58
CA LEU A 129 6.37 8.60 -5.34
C LEU A 129 6.15 7.21 -5.97
N PHE A 130 5.70 6.24 -5.17
CA PHE A 130 5.41 4.89 -5.68
C PHE A 130 4.24 4.90 -6.66
N PHE A 131 3.19 5.67 -6.40
CA PHE A 131 2.08 5.83 -7.32
C PHE A 131 2.52 6.40 -8.68
N TRP A 132 3.39 7.42 -8.67
CA TRP A 132 3.95 8.01 -9.87
C TRP A 132 4.87 7.04 -10.62
N ALA A 133 5.77 6.37 -9.91
CA ALA A 133 6.62 5.33 -10.49
C ALA A 133 5.77 4.24 -11.15
N GLY A 134 4.70 3.83 -10.47
CA GLY A 134 3.70 2.90 -10.97
C GLY A 134 3.09 3.30 -12.31
N ARG A 135 2.72 4.57 -12.48
CA ARG A 135 2.17 5.08 -13.75
C ARG A 135 3.13 4.98 -14.94
N ALA A 136 4.44 4.92 -14.69
CA ALA A 136 5.43 4.71 -15.73
C ALA A 136 5.64 3.22 -16.08
N ILE A 137 5.16 2.30 -15.23
CA ILE A 137 5.35 0.87 -15.38
C ILE A 137 4.14 0.29 -16.12
N LYS A 138 4.34 -0.10 -17.39
CA LYS A 138 3.36 -0.86 -18.16
C LYS A 138 3.57 -2.37 -17.96
N VAL A 139 2.63 -3.03 -17.30
CA VAL A 139 2.58 -4.49 -17.25
C VAL A 139 2.01 -4.98 -18.58
N SER A 140 2.83 -5.67 -19.39
CA SER A 140 2.40 -6.22 -20.68
C SER A 140 2.15 -7.71 -20.55
N GLU A 141 0.89 -8.13 -20.68
CA GLU A 141 0.51 -9.55 -20.72
C GLU A 141 0.92 -10.25 -22.03
N GLY A 142 1.34 -9.48 -23.04
CA GLY A 142 1.46 -9.94 -24.43
C GLY A 142 2.71 -10.72 -24.82
N ASN A 143 3.65 -11.00 -23.90
CA ASN A 143 4.89 -11.73 -24.25
C ASN A 143 4.81 -13.24 -24.02
N VAL A 144 3.95 -13.70 -23.10
CA VAL A 144 3.80 -15.13 -22.79
C VAL A 144 3.00 -15.83 -23.90
N GLU A 145 1.91 -15.21 -24.35
CA GLU A 145 1.06 -15.76 -25.42
C GLU A 145 1.76 -15.78 -26.79
N LYS A 146 2.57 -14.74 -27.09
CA LYS A 146 3.38 -14.70 -28.32
C LYS A 146 4.54 -15.69 -28.29
N GLN A 147 5.11 -15.99 -27.13
CA GLN A 147 6.11 -17.05 -26.99
C GLN A 147 5.47 -18.45 -27.11
N GLN A 148 4.30 -18.68 -26.52
CA GLN A 148 3.57 -19.95 -26.66
C GLN A 148 3.08 -20.19 -28.10
N GLN A 149 2.58 -19.17 -28.80
CA GLN A 149 2.21 -19.29 -30.23
C GLN A 149 3.44 -19.54 -31.13
N ARG A 150 4.61 -18.96 -30.82
CA ARG A 150 5.85 -19.23 -31.55
C ARG A 150 6.40 -20.63 -31.28
N GLN A 151 6.29 -21.12 -30.05
CA GLN A 151 6.72 -22.48 -29.69
C GLN A 151 5.77 -23.55 -30.25
N GLY A 152 4.45 -23.32 -30.25
CA GLY A 152 3.47 -24.22 -30.84
C GLY A 152 3.57 -24.36 -32.37
N ARG A 153 3.93 -23.27 -33.08
CA ARG A 153 4.19 -23.30 -34.53
C ARG A 153 5.54 -23.91 -34.92
N ALA A 154 6.49 -23.98 -34.00
CA ALA A 154 7.79 -24.62 -34.25
C ALA A 154 7.76 -26.14 -34.02
N ALA A 155 6.69 -26.65 -33.39
CA ALA A 155 6.49 -28.06 -33.08
C ALA A 155 5.46 -28.77 -33.99
N SER A 156 4.86 -28.05 -34.95
CA SER A 156 3.93 -28.54 -35.97
C SER A 156 4.58 -28.56 -37.34
#